data_AF-A0A351V935-F1
#
_entry.id   AF-A0A351V935-F1
#
_cell.length_a   1.000
_cell.length_b   1.000
_cell.length_c   1.000
_cell.angle_alpha   90.00
_cell.angle_beta   90.00
_cell.angle_gamma   90.00
#
_symmetry.space_group_name_H-M   'P 1'
#
loop_
_entity.id
_entity.type
_entity.pdbx_description
1 polymer ?
#
loop_
_entity_poly.entity_id
_entity_poly.type
_entity_poly.pdbx_seq_one_letter_code
_entity_poly.pdbx_strand_id
1 'polypeptide(L)'
;MDNEEDGDSIEEIGLERKTVFENKESADGTDLMKAVIINIREGDNLKDSGNTLISMLEKVLSGMAAEEKRRILEEDYGMIMTTELEERIQLMCNLSENIEAKGIRKGMEKGVERGRREGRIKAIENMIKIGIVKEQIISCGYTEEEFAEVEEMLLAGV
;
A
#
# COMPACT_ATOMS: atom_id res chain seq x y z
N MET A 1 -26.02 -1.73 -7.78
CA MET A 1 -25.12 -2.16 -6.70
C MET A 1 -25.26 -1.07 -5.68
N ASP A 2 -26.14 -1.29 -4.72
CA ASP A 2 -26.72 -0.25 -3.87
C ASP A 2 -25.69 0.31 -2.88
N ASN A 3 -25.79 1.62 -2.65
CA ASN A 3 -24.91 2.50 -1.87
C ASN A 3 -24.74 2.07 -0.40
N GLU A 4 -23.62 2.47 0.22
CA GLU A 4 -23.70 3.29 1.44
C GLU A 4 -22.44 4.16 1.60
N GLU A 5 -22.65 5.45 1.86
CA GLU A 5 -21.62 6.43 2.23
C GLU A 5 -21.02 6.15 3.64
N ASP A 6 -21.49 5.08 4.30
CA ASP A 6 -21.14 4.64 5.66
C ASP A 6 -20.49 3.24 5.61
N GLY A 7 -19.24 3.18 5.11
CA GLY A 7 -18.44 1.95 5.04
C GLY A 7 -17.73 1.56 6.34
N ASP A 8 -17.98 2.27 7.44
CA ASP A 8 -17.36 2.07 8.74
C ASP A 8 -18.25 1.26 9.69
N SER A 9 -17.66 0.29 10.40
CA SER A 9 -18.38 -0.58 11.32
C SER A 9 -17.52 -1.05 12.50
N ILE A 10 -18.18 -1.40 13.60
CA ILE A 10 -17.57 -2.10 14.73
C ILE A 10 -18.37 -3.39 14.94
N GLU A 11 -17.73 -4.52 14.74
CA GLU A 11 -18.35 -5.84 14.73
C GLU A 11 -17.72 -6.73 15.80
N GLU A 12 -18.57 -7.37 16.62
CA GLU A 12 -18.13 -8.40 17.55
C GLU A 12 -18.38 -9.79 16.94
N ILE A 13 -17.34 -10.61 16.91
CA ILE A 13 -17.41 -12.02 16.53
C ILE A 13 -17.17 -12.86 17.78
N GLY A 14 -18.20 -13.58 18.21
CA GLY A 14 -18.16 -14.51 19.34
C GLY A 14 -18.43 -15.96 18.92
N LEU A 15 -17.94 -16.91 19.71
CA LEU A 15 -18.24 -18.34 19.54
C LEU A 15 -19.30 -18.81 20.53
N GLU A 16 -20.49 -19.13 20.03
CA GLU A 16 -21.59 -19.68 20.84
C GLU A 16 -21.68 -21.22 20.69
N ARG A 17 -21.80 -21.94 21.81
CA ARG A 17 -21.98 -23.39 21.83
C ARG A 17 -23.43 -23.74 22.10
N LYS A 18 -24.06 -24.48 21.18
CA LYS A 18 -25.42 -25.02 21.34
C LYS A 18 -25.37 -26.53 21.59
N THR A 19 -25.89 -26.98 22.72
CA THR A 19 -26.03 -28.41 23.04
C THR A 19 -27.26 -28.99 22.34
N VAL A 20 -27.10 -30.07 21.57
CA VAL A 20 -28.18 -30.69 20.77
C VAL A 20 -28.64 -32.04 21.35
N PHE A 21 -27.87 -32.64 22.26
CA PHE A 21 -28.20 -33.90 22.93
C PHE A 21 -27.48 -33.98 24.29
N GLU A 22 -28.16 -34.53 25.32
CA GLU A 22 -27.80 -34.54 26.76
C GLU A 22 -27.73 -33.16 27.46
N ASN A 23 -28.01 -33.15 28.78
CA ASN A 23 -28.01 -31.95 29.61
C ASN A 23 -26.67 -31.83 30.36
N LYS A 24 -25.67 -31.18 29.74
CA LYS A 24 -24.46 -30.74 30.46
C LYS A 24 -24.72 -29.35 31.04
N GLU A 25 -24.63 -29.22 32.36
CA GLU A 25 -24.50 -27.91 33.00
C GLU A 25 -23.16 -27.27 32.61
N SER A 26 -23.25 -25.99 32.27
CA SER A 26 -22.23 -25.05 31.78
C SER A 26 -21.38 -25.47 30.57
N ALA A 27 -21.62 -24.77 29.45
CA ALA A 27 -20.67 -24.69 28.36
C ALA A 27 -19.47 -23.81 28.77
N ASP A 28 -18.64 -24.30 29.69
CA ASP A 28 -17.49 -23.54 30.15
C ASP A 28 -16.44 -23.43 29.04
N GLY A 29 -16.19 -22.19 28.59
CA GLY A 29 -15.01 -21.80 27.84
C GLY A 29 -15.21 -21.26 26.41
N THR A 30 -16.41 -21.32 25.80
CA THR A 30 -16.61 -20.75 24.45
C THR A 30 -16.86 -19.24 24.46
N ASP A 31 -17.40 -18.69 25.55
CA ASP A 31 -17.59 -17.23 25.74
C ASP A 31 -16.25 -16.47 25.94
N LEU A 32 -15.12 -17.18 26.08
CA LEU A 32 -13.79 -16.58 26.21
C LEU A 32 -13.22 -16.08 24.87
N MET A 33 -13.75 -16.55 23.74
CA MET A 33 -13.31 -16.12 22.41
C MET A 33 -14.28 -15.09 21.84
N LYS A 34 -13.93 -13.82 22.03
CA LYS A 34 -14.55 -12.66 21.38
C LYS A 34 -13.48 -11.90 20.61
N ALA A 35 -13.78 -11.54 19.37
CA ALA A 35 -12.97 -10.65 18.56
C ALA A 35 -13.79 -9.41 18.21
N VAL A 36 -13.17 -8.24 18.26
CA VAL A 36 -13.78 -6.99 17.80
C VAL A 36 -13.04 -6.55 16.54
N ILE A 37 -13.75 -6.42 15.43
CA ILE A 37 -13.26 -5.92 14.16
C ILE A 37 -13.76 -4.49 14.01
N ILE A 38 -12.85 -3.55 13.76
CA ILE A 38 -13.18 -2.16 13.48
C ILE A 38 -12.82 -1.90 12.02
N ASN A 39 -13.85 -1.69 11.19
CA ASN A 39 -13.69 -1.29 9.81
C ASN A 39 -13.61 0.24 9.76
N ILE A 40 -12.47 0.74 9.28
CA ILE A 40 -12.22 2.15 9.06
C ILE A 40 -12.28 2.45 7.57
N ARG A 41 -12.73 3.66 7.21
CA ARG A 41 -12.76 4.07 5.81
C ARG A 41 -11.40 4.64 5.42
N GLU A 42 -11.03 4.45 4.17
CA GLU A 42 -9.80 5.01 3.59
C GLU A 42 -10.19 6.00 2.49
N GLY A 43 -9.69 7.22 2.57
CA GLY A 43 -9.97 8.26 1.59
C GLY A 43 -9.53 9.64 2.06
N ASP A 44 -9.18 10.49 1.09
CA ASP A 44 -8.89 11.90 1.35
C ASP A 44 -10.21 12.68 1.52
N ASN A 45 -10.23 13.61 2.48
CA ASN A 45 -11.39 14.47 2.77
C ASN A 45 -12.68 13.70 3.14
N LEU A 46 -12.56 12.54 3.78
CA LEU A 46 -13.72 11.87 4.39
C LEU A 46 -14.41 12.82 5.37
N LYS A 47 -15.74 12.88 5.29
CA LYS A 47 -16.54 13.44 6.39
C LYS A 47 -16.30 12.58 7.62
N ASP A 48 -16.23 13.24 8.78
CA ASP A 48 -16.04 12.54 10.04
C ASP A 48 -17.10 11.45 10.21
N SER A 49 -16.65 10.28 10.64
CA SER A 49 -17.53 9.14 10.94
C SER A 49 -18.56 9.54 12.00
N GLY A 50 -19.76 8.98 11.92
CA GLY A 50 -20.76 9.09 12.99
C GLY A 50 -20.27 8.48 14.32
N ASN A 51 -19.24 7.63 14.29
CA ASN A 51 -18.60 7.05 15.45
C ASN A 51 -17.29 7.77 15.78
N THR A 52 -17.20 8.32 16.99
CA THR A 52 -16.01 9.08 17.45
C THR A 52 -14.72 8.26 17.45
N LEU A 53 -14.75 6.97 17.80
CA LEU A 53 -13.56 6.11 17.80
C LEU A 53 -13.06 5.89 16.37
N ILE A 54 -13.97 5.61 15.44
CA ILE A 54 -13.62 5.42 14.03
C ILE A 54 -13.06 6.72 13.46
N SER A 55 -13.73 7.84 13.69
CA SER A 55 -13.25 9.16 13.26
C SER A 55 -11.84 9.46 13.79
N MET A 56 -11.58 9.15 15.06
CA MET A 56 -10.25 9.28 15.65
C MET A 56 -9.22 8.41 14.91
N LEU A 57 -9.51 7.13 14.71
CA LEU A 57 -8.61 6.19 14.02
C LEU A 57 -8.35 6.61 12.57
N GLU A 58 -9.37 7.12 11.86
CA GLU A 58 -9.24 7.68 10.52
C GLU A 58 -8.24 8.86 10.51
N LYS A 59 -8.31 9.78 11.50
CA LYS A 59 -7.33 10.88 11.61
C LYS A 59 -5.93 10.37 11.97
N VAL A 60 -5.79 9.42 12.90
CA VAL A 60 -4.49 8.86 13.32
C VAL A 60 -3.77 8.17 12.17
N LEU A 61 -4.51 7.42 11.36
CA LEU A 61 -3.96 6.60 10.27
C LEU A 61 -3.85 7.34 8.94
N SER A 62 -4.38 8.56 8.85
CA SER A 62 -4.27 9.42 7.67
C SER A 62 -2.82 9.79 7.31
N GLY A 63 -2.63 10.33 6.11
CA GLY A 63 -1.36 10.93 5.67
C GLY A 63 -1.00 12.28 6.31
N MET A 64 -1.70 12.70 7.38
CA MET A 64 -1.45 13.97 8.06
C MET A 64 -0.09 13.97 8.78
N ALA A 65 0.50 15.16 8.93
CA ALA A 65 1.73 15.33 9.68
C ALA A 65 1.56 14.96 11.17
N ALA A 66 2.61 14.46 11.81
CA ALA A 66 2.61 14.07 13.22
C ALA A 66 2.13 15.18 14.16
N GLU A 67 2.57 16.41 13.93
CA GLU A 67 2.14 17.60 14.70
C GLU A 67 0.63 17.83 14.63
N GLU A 68 0.04 17.70 13.44
CA GLU A 68 -1.39 17.92 13.26
C GLU A 68 -2.21 16.78 13.90
N LYS A 69 -1.74 15.54 13.80
CA LYS A 69 -2.34 14.40 14.51
C LYS A 69 -2.34 14.60 16.01
N ARG A 70 -1.22 15.06 16.59
CA ARG A 70 -1.12 15.35 18.02
C ARG A 70 -2.17 16.39 18.42
N ARG A 71 -2.21 17.50 17.69
CA ARG A 71 -3.13 18.60 17.96
C ARG A 71 -4.60 18.15 17.94
N ILE A 72 -5.01 17.44 16.89
CA ILE A 72 -6.38 16.94 16.74
C ILE A 72 -6.74 15.94 17.85
N LEU A 73 -5.83 15.02 18.18
CA LEU A 73 -6.08 14.04 19.24
C LEU A 73 -6.28 14.70 20.61
N GLU A 74 -5.55 15.79 20.89
CA GLU A 74 -5.69 16.54 22.13
C GLU A 74 -6.93 17.46 22.12
N GLU A 75 -7.10 18.28 21.08
CA GLU A 75 -8.16 19.30 20.99
C GLU A 75 -9.55 18.69 20.74
N ASP A 76 -9.67 17.75 19.80
CA ASP A 76 -10.97 17.25 19.32
C ASP A 76 -11.41 15.95 20.01
N TYR A 77 -10.44 15.13 20.44
CA TYR A 77 -10.71 13.81 21.05
C TYR A 77 -10.33 13.74 22.53
N GLY A 78 -9.77 14.81 23.10
CA GLY A 78 -9.47 14.91 24.54
C GLY A 78 -8.41 13.94 25.04
N MET A 79 -7.51 13.46 24.15
CA MET A 79 -6.40 12.62 24.57
C MET A 79 -5.35 13.42 25.35
N ILE A 80 -4.90 12.86 26.47
CA ILE A 80 -3.78 13.43 27.21
C ILE A 80 -2.50 13.17 26.42
N MET A 81 -1.90 14.23 25.89
CA MET A 81 -0.69 14.15 25.10
C MET A 81 0.54 14.00 26.01
N THR A 82 0.88 12.76 26.36
CA THR A 82 2.10 12.46 27.12
C THR A 82 3.32 12.44 26.21
N THR A 83 4.50 12.75 26.75
CA THR A 83 5.77 12.71 25.98
C THR A 83 6.00 11.35 25.31
N GLU A 84 5.66 10.25 25.98
CA GLU A 84 5.77 8.90 25.39
C GLU A 84 4.83 8.72 24.18
N LEU A 85 3.58 9.20 24.27
CA LEU A 85 2.62 9.10 23.18
C LEU A 85 3.06 9.94 21.98
N GLU A 86 3.55 11.16 22.23
CA GLU A 86 4.09 12.05 21.21
C GLU A 86 5.26 11.41 20.45
N GLU A 87 6.23 10.86 21.18
CA GLU A 87 7.39 10.19 20.59
C GLU A 87 6.98 9.00 19.72
N ARG A 88 5.96 8.23 20.14
CA ARG A 88 5.45 7.10 19.36
C ARG A 88 4.73 7.54 18.08
N ILE A 89 3.91 8.60 18.15
CA ILE A 89 3.24 9.17 16.97
C ILE A 89 4.29 9.69 15.98
N GLN A 90 5.30 10.41 16.48
CA GLN A 90 6.38 10.94 15.65
C GLN A 90 7.19 9.83 14.99
N LEU A 91 7.57 8.81 15.76
CA LEU A 91 8.33 7.66 15.24
C LEU A 91 7.56 6.93 14.15
N MET A 92 6.27 6.69 14.36
CA MET A 92 5.41 6.04 13.37
C MET A 92 5.34 6.85 12.07
N CYS A 93 5.07 8.16 12.15
CA CYS A 93 4.95 9.02 10.96
C CYS A 93 6.28 9.10 10.20
N ASN A 94 7.39 9.32 10.89
CA ASN A 94 8.73 9.36 10.29
C ASN A 94 9.07 8.04 9.58
N LEU A 95 8.71 6.90 10.20
CA LEU A 95 8.94 5.60 9.60
C LEU A 95 8.12 5.42 8.31
N SER A 96 6.83 5.76 8.33
CA SER A 96 5.98 5.67 7.15
C SER A 96 6.48 6.55 6.00
N GLU A 97 6.83 7.81 6.29
CA GLU A 97 7.38 8.75 5.30
C GLU A 97 8.69 8.23 4.69
N ASN A 98 9.57 7.65 5.51
CA ASN A 98 10.82 7.07 5.03
C ASN A 98 10.59 5.87 4.10
N ILE A 99 9.66 4.99 4.46
CA ILE A 99 9.29 3.83 3.65
C ILE A 99 8.71 4.29 2.31
N GLU A 100 7.79 5.25 2.33
CA GLU A 100 7.17 5.81 1.12
C GLU A 100 8.23 6.46 0.22
N ALA A 101 9.06 7.35 0.75
CA ALA A 101 10.12 8.02 -0.01
C ALA A 101 11.11 7.01 -0.63
N LYS A 102 11.46 5.95 0.10
CA LYS A 102 12.30 4.86 -0.41
C LYS A 102 11.60 4.06 -1.50
N GLY A 103 10.30 3.82 -1.36
CA GLY A 103 9.45 3.17 -2.35
C GLY A 103 9.40 3.97 -3.66
N ILE A 104 9.09 5.27 -3.56
CA ILE A 104 9.05 6.19 -4.70
C ILE A 104 10.40 6.24 -5.41
N ARG A 105 11.50 6.43 -4.67
CA ARG A 105 12.85 6.48 -5.25
C ARG A 105 13.18 5.21 -6.03
N LYS A 106 12.95 4.03 -5.43
CA LYS A 106 13.16 2.74 -6.11
C LYS A 106 12.26 2.58 -7.34
N GLY A 107 11.01 3.03 -7.25
CA GLY A 107 10.06 3.02 -8.35
C GLY A 107 10.55 3.88 -9.53
N MET A 108 11.01 5.09 -9.24
CA MET A 108 11.57 6.01 -10.24
C MET A 108 12.85 5.45 -10.87
N GLU A 109 13.80 4.96 -10.08
CA GLU A 109 15.05 4.34 -10.58
C GLU A 109 14.74 3.19 -11.55
N LYS A 110 13.87 2.26 -11.14
CA LYS A 110 13.43 1.14 -12.01
C LYS A 110 12.69 1.62 -13.25
N GLY A 111 11.84 2.64 -13.11
CA GLY A 111 11.09 3.21 -14.23
C GLY A 111 12.01 3.83 -15.29
N VAL A 112 13.02 4.59 -14.85
CA VAL A 112 14.02 5.20 -15.72
C VAL A 112 14.88 4.14 -16.40
N GLU A 113 15.35 3.14 -15.65
CA GLU A 113 16.17 2.06 -16.20
C GLU A 113 15.39 1.24 -17.25
N ARG A 114 14.14 0.87 -16.94
CA ARG A 114 13.25 0.19 -17.89
C ARG A 114 13.00 1.03 -19.14
N GLY A 115 12.65 2.30 -18.98
CA GLY A 115 12.41 3.20 -20.12
C GLY A 115 13.65 3.39 -21.00
N ARG A 116 14.85 3.48 -20.40
CA ARG A 116 16.11 3.53 -21.15
C ARG A 116 16.35 2.23 -21.92
N ARG A 117 16.12 1.07 -21.31
CA ARG A 117 16.26 -0.24 -21.96
C ARG A 117 15.29 -0.38 -23.14
N GLU A 118 14.00 -0.12 -22.92
CA GLU A 118 12.97 -0.16 -23.97
C GLU A 118 13.30 0.78 -25.13
N GLY A 119 13.77 2.00 -24.82
CA GLY A 119 14.21 2.96 -25.84
C GLY A 119 15.40 2.46 -26.67
N ARG A 120 16.36 1.77 -26.04
CA ARG A 120 17.53 1.19 -26.72
C ARG A 120 17.16 0.00 -27.60
N ILE A 121 16.34 -0.92 -27.09
CA ILE A 121 15.79 -2.05 -27.86
C ILE A 121 15.06 -1.54 -29.11
N LYS A 122 14.17 -0.56 -28.95
CA LYS A 122 13.43 0.05 -30.07
C LYS A 122 14.34 0.75 -31.08
N ALA A 123 15.42 1.38 -30.61
CA ALA A 123 16.39 2.03 -31.50
C ALA A 123 17.14 0.99 -32.35
N ILE A 124 17.62 -0.10 -31.73
CA ILE A 124 18.26 -1.22 -32.44
C ILE A 124 17.29 -1.82 -33.46
N GLU A 125 16.05 -2.09 -33.07
CA GLU A 125 15.02 -2.63 -33.97
C GLU A 125 14.84 -1.76 -35.21
N ASN A 126 14.76 -0.43 -35.05
CA ASN A 126 14.66 0.51 -36.16
C ASN A 126 15.93 0.53 -37.03
N MET A 127 17.12 0.43 -36.43
CA MET A 127 18.38 0.36 -37.16
C MET A 127 18.49 -0.90 -38.02
N ILE A 128 18.07 -2.05 -37.49
CA ILE A 128 18.00 -3.31 -38.24
C ILE A 128 17.03 -3.18 -39.42
N LYS A 129 15.84 -2.62 -39.19
CA LYS A 129 14.82 -2.43 -40.24
C LYS A 129 15.28 -1.54 -41.40
N ILE A 130 16.15 -0.57 -41.16
CA ILE A 130 16.72 0.28 -42.22
C ILE A 130 18.05 -0.27 -42.80
N GLY A 131 18.46 -1.47 -42.37
CA GLY A 131 19.61 -2.18 -42.92
C GLY A 131 20.97 -1.78 -42.35
N ILE A 132 21.04 -1.18 -41.15
CA ILE A 132 22.31 -0.97 -40.46
C ILE A 132 22.86 -2.31 -39.97
N VAL A 133 24.14 -2.57 -40.24
CA VAL A 133 24.81 -3.82 -39.86
C VAL A 133 25.23 -3.82 -38.39
N LYS A 134 25.36 -5.02 -37.81
CA LYS A 134 25.67 -5.25 -36.38
C LYS A 134 26.89 -4.44 -35.91
N GLU A 135 27.97 -4.42 -36.69
CA GLU A 135 29.21 -3.73 -36.35
C GLU A 135 29.02 -2.22 -36.20
N GLN A 136 28.16 -1.61 -37.03
CA GLN A 136 27.83 -0.19 -36.96
C GLN A 136 26.96 0.12 -35.74
N ILE A 137 25.98 -0.75 -35.42
CA ILE A 137 25.14 -0.62 -34.23
C ILE A 137 25.99 -0.69 -32.96
N ILE A 138 26.92 -1.65 -32.87
CA ILE A 138 27.84 -1.75 -31.73
C ILE A 138 28.74 -0.51 -31.63
N SER A 139 29.25 -0.01 -32.76
CA SER A 139 30.03 1.23 -32.81
C SER A 139 29.23 2.46 -32.36
N CYS A 140 27.89 2.44 -32.42
CA CYS A 140 27.02 3.50 -31.91
C CYS A 140 26.79 3.41 -30.38
N GLY A 141 27.41 2.44 -29.70
CA GLY A 141 27.34 2.30 -28.24
C GLY A 141 26.21 1.40 -27.74
N TYR A 142 25.72 0.48 -28.58
CA TYR A 142 24.85 -0.62 -28.17
C TYR A 142 25.68 -1.88 -27.89
N THR A 143 25.20 -2.75 -27.00
CA THR A 143 25.94 -3.97 -26.65
C THR A 143 25.55 -5.15 -27.53
N GLU A 144 26.39 -6.18 -27.56
CA GLU A 144 26.08 -7.41 -28.30
C GLU A 144 24.85 -8.12 -27.72
N GLU A 145 24.66 -8.06 -26.41
CA GLU A 145 23.49 -8.65 -25.74
C GLU A 145 22.20 -7.94 -26.13
N GLU A 146 22.21 -6.61 -26.18
CA GLU A 146 21.04 -5.82 -26.61
C GLU A 146 20.68 -6.10 -28.08
N PHE A 147 21.69 -6.30 -28.94
CA PHE A 147 21.47 -6.66 -30.34
C PHE A 147 20.89 -8.06 -30.46
N ALA A 148 21.48 -9.05 -29.78
CA ALA A 148 21.04 -10.45 -29.82
C ALA A 148 19.60 -10.60 -29.30
N GLU A 149 19.24 -9.85 -28.25
CA GLU A 149 17.88 -9.81 -27.72
C GLU A 149 16.87 -9.33 -28.77
N VAL A 150 17.17 -8.24 -29.48
CA VAL A 150 16.29 -7.73 -30.54
C VAL A 150 16.23 -8.68 -31.74
N GLU A 151 17.37 -9.26 -32.12
CA GLU A 151 17.45 -10.23 -33.22
C GLU A 151 16.60 -11.47 -32.91
N GLU A 152 16.67 -12.01 -31.69
CA GLU A 152 15.82 -13.12 -31.24
C GLU A 152 14.33 -12.74 -31.25
N MET A 153 13.97 -11.55 -30.74
CA MET A 153 12.59 -11.06 -30.76
C MET A 153 12.03 -10.94 -32.18
N LEU A 154 12.85 -10.47 -33.14
CA LEU A 154 12.45 -10.35 -34.54
C LEU A 154 12.30 -11.72 -35.20
N LEU A 155 13.18 -12.68 -34.91
CA LEU A 155 13.10 -14.05 -35.44
C LEU A 155 11.91 -14.83 -34.86
N ALA A 156 11.54 -14.58 -33.60
CA ALA A 156 10.39 -15.22 -32.94
C ALA A 156 9.03 -14.65 -33.40
N GLY A 157 9.02 -13.50 -34.07
CA GLY A 157 7.82 -12.84 -34.62
C GLY A 157 7.51 -13.18 -36.08
N VAL A 158 8.26 -14.09 -36.71
CA VAL A 158 8.12 -14.54 -38.12
C VAL A 158 7.46 -15.90 -38.21
#